data_AF-A0A359BGH2-F1
#
_entry.id   AF-A0A359BGH2-F1
#
_cell.length_a   1.000
_cell.length_b   1.000
_cell.length_c   1.000
_cell.angle_alpha   90.00
_cell.angle_beta   90.00
_cell.angle_gamma   90.00
#
_symmetry.space_group_name_H-M   'P 1'
#
loop_
_entity.id
_entity.type
_entity.pdbx_description
1 polymer ?
#
loop_
_entity_poly.entity_id
_entity_poly.type
_entity_poly.pdbx_seq_one_letter_code
_entity_poly.pdbx_strand_id
1 'polypeptide(L)'
;MNREVIENIPVTLAIEVGRASLKIRDLMRLTQGSVVELDRLAGEPLDIVVNDTVVAQGEVVLVNDRYGVRLTQVISAADRIKNL
;
A
#
# COMPACT_ATOMS: atom_id res chain seq x y z
N MET A 1 -19.46 14.18 16.73
CA MET A 1 -17.99 14.34 16.60
C MET A 1 -17.75 15.51 15.66
N ASN A 2 -16.90 16.49 16.01
CA ASN A 2 -16.64 17.67 15.17
C ASN A 2 -15.82 17.26 13.92
N ARG A 3 -16.23 17.73 12.74
CA ARG A 3 -15.56 17.45 11.46
C ARG A 3 -14.10 17.88 11.46
N GLU A 4 -13.78 19.00 12.10
CA GLU A 4 -12.40 19.51 12.22
C GLU A 4 -11.51 18.55 13.01
N VAL A 5 -12.07 17.79 13.95
CA VAL A 5 -11.29 16.80 14.72
C VAL A 5 -10.92 15.62 13.83
N ILE A 6 -11.84 15.14 13.00
CA ILE A 6 -11.62 13.99 12.11
C ILE A 6 -10.58 14.32 11.04
N GLU A 7 -10.63 15.52 10.46
CA GLU A 7 -9.71 15.96 9.40
C GLU A 7 -8.24 16.11 9.89
N ASN A 8 -8.02 16.23 11.20
CA ASN A 8 -6.68 16.36 11.80
C ASN A 8 -6.11 15.03 12.34
N ILE A 9 -6.81 13.91 12.18
CA ILE A 9 -6.31 12.61 12.62
C ILE A 9 -5.18 12.18 11.66
N PRO A 10 -3.94 11.96 12.16
CA PRO A 10 -2.86 11.49 11.32
C PRO A 10 -3.13 10.06 10.87
N VAL A 11 -2.81 9.78 9.61
CA VAL A 11 -3.02 8.48 8.99
C VAL A 11 -1.72 8.03 8.32
N THR A 12 -1.35 6.77 8.53
CA THR A 12 -0.21 6.15 7.86
C THR A 12 -0.67 5.52 6.56
N LEU A 13 0.01 5.90 5.48
CA LEU A 13 -0.21 5.35 4.15
C LEU A 13 0.97 4.46 3.79
N ALA A 14 0.67 3.24 3.36
CA ALA A 14 1.67 2.29 2.87
C ALA A 14 1.49 2.09 1.37
N ILE A 15 2.60 1.90 0.68
CA ILE A 15 2.63 1.54 -0.73
C ILE A 15 3.14 0.11 -0.79
N GLU A 16 2.32 -0.79 -1.33
CA GLU A 16 2.66 -2.20 -1.39
C GLU A 16 3.16 -2.56 -2.79
N VAL A 17 4.28 -3.27 -2.87
CA VAL A 17 4.75 -3.85 -4.15
C VAL A 17 3.92 -5.09 -4.52
N GLY A 18 3.48 -5.84 -3.51
CA GLY A 18 2.63 -7.03 -3.61
C GLY A 18 2.62 -7.76 -2.27
N ARG A 19 1.82 -8.81 -2.15
CA ARG A 19 1.72 -9.64 -0.94
C ARG A 19 2.13 -11.09 -1.26
N ALA A 20 2.50 -11.84 -0.24
CA ALA A 20 2.73 -13.27 -0.36
C ALA A 20 2.16 -13.97 0.86
N SER A 21 1.50 -15.11 0.65
CA SER A 21 1.01 -15.96 1.72
C SER A 21 1.86 -17.22 1.80
N LEU A 22 2.49 -17.43 2.94
CA LEU A 22 3.41 -18.54 3.18
C LEU A 22 2.88 -19.38 4.35
N LYS A 23 3.06 -20.70 4.27
CA LYS A 23 2.89 -21.55 5.46
C LYS A 23 4.02 -21.21 6.45
N ILE A 24 3.73 -21.28 7.75
CA ILE A 24 4.70 -20.97 8.82
C ILE A 24 6.02 -21.73 8.64
N ARG A 25 5.96 -23.01 8.24
CA ARG A 25 7.16 -23.82 7.98
C ARG A 25 8.05 -23.22 6.88
N ASP A 26 7.46 -22.66 5.83
CA ASP A 26 8.20 -22.11 4.69
C ASP A 26 8.78 -20.74 5.06
N LEU A 27 8.04 -19.95 5.85
CA LEU A 27 8.54 -18.70 6.46
C LEU A 27 9.79 -18.94 7.32
N MET A 28 9.78 -19.97 8.17
CA MET A 28 10.91 -20.31 9.05
C MET A 28 12.15 -20.81 8.28
N ARG A 29 12.02 -21.16 7.00
CA ARG A 29 13.13 -21.61 6.14
C ARG A 29 13.77 -20.49 5.33
N LEU A 30 13.21 -19.28 5.37
CA LEU A 30 13.80 -18.13 4.69
C LEU A 30 15.18 -17.82 5.27
N THR A 31 16.12 -17.58 4.38
CA THR A 31 17.52 -17.25 4.69
C THR A 31 18.00 -16.12 3.79
N GLN A 32 19.18 -15.58 4.07
CA GLN A 32 19.79 -14.56 3.21
C GLN A 32 19.87 -15.07 1.76
N GLY A 33 19.32 -14.29 0.82
CA GLY A 33 19.26 -14.64 -0.60
C GLY A 33 18.02 -15.42 -1.03
N SER A 34 17.11 -15.76 -0.10
CA SER A 34 15.81 -16.33 -0.46
C SER A 34 14.98 -15.33 -1.28
N VAL A 35 14.33 -15.82 -2.34
CA VAL A 35 13.42 -15.03 -3.18
C VAL A 35 12.00 -15.48 -2.88
N VAL A 36 11.13 -14.53 -2.54
CA VAL A 36 9.70 -14.77 -2.32
C VAL A 36 8.93 -14.14 -3.49
N GLU A 37 8.20 -14.97 -4.22
CA GLU A 37 7.30 -14.50 -5.27
C GLU A 37 6.06 -13.85 -4.64
N LEU A 38 5.67 -12.70 -5.19
CA LEU A 38 4.49 -11.95 -4.75
C LEU A 38 3.30 -12.27 -5.67
N ASP A 39 2.10 -11.98 -5.18
CA ASP A 39 0.83 -12.20 -5.89
C ASP A 39 0.54 -11.18 -7.01
N ARG A 40 1.44 -10.22 -7.25
CA ARG A 40 1.27 -9.15 -8.23
C ARG A 40 2.16 -9.35 -9.46
N LEU A 41 1.60 -9.09 -10.65
CA LEU A 41 2.36 -9.11 -11.89
C LEU A 41 3.22 -7.85 -12.06
N ALA A 42 4.40 -8.02 -12.67
CA ALA A 42 5.26 -6.90 -12.99
C ALA A 42 4.58 -5.95 -13.99
N GLY A 43 4.66 -4.64 -13.71
CA GLY A 43 4.04 -3.59 -14.53
C GLY A 43 2.62 -3.21 -14.12
N GLU A 44 2.01 -3.95 -13.19
CA GLU A 44 0.75 -3.51 -12.59
C GLU A 44 0.97 -2.31 -11.65
N PRO A 45 0.00 -1.37 -11.56
CA PRO A 45 0.05 -0.30 -10.59
C PRO A 45 0.20 -0.82 -9.16
N LEU A 46 0.89 -0.05 -8.32
CA LEU A 46 1.04 -0.35 -6.91
C LEU A 46 -0.19 0.08 -6.13
N ASP A 47 -0.66 -0.79 -5.24
CA ASP A 47 -1.71 -0.44 -4.29
C ASP A 47 -1.17 0.48 -3.20
N ILE A 48 -2.02 1.44 -2.85
CA ILE A 48 -1.81 2.38 -1.78
C ILE A 48 -2.87 2.07 -0.72
N VAL A 49 -2.40 1.65 0.45
CA VAL A 49 -3.26 1.13 1.50
C VAL A 49 -3.20 2.00 2.74
N VAL A 50 -4.33 2.05 3.44
CA VAL A 50 -4.46 2.59 4.78
C VAL A 50 -5.26 1.58 5.59
N ASN A 51 -4.75 1.20 6.77
CA ASN A 51 -5.41 0.20 7.63
C ASN A 51 -5.85 -1.06 6.85
N ASP A 52 -4.96 -1.61 6.02
CA ASP A 52 -5.20 -2.76 5.15
C ASP A 52 -6.25 -2.58 4.03
N THR A 53 -6.79 -1.38 3.85
CA THR A 53 -7.73 -1.08 2.77
C THR A 53 -7.07 -0.30 1.64
N VAL A 54 -7.25 -0.77 0.40
CA VAL A 54 -6.80 -0.07 -0.81
C VAL A 54 -7.62 1.21 -0.99
N VAL A 55 -6.93 2.35 -0.99
CA VAL A 55 -7.54 3.69 -1.17
C VAL A 55 -7.17 4.33 -2.50
N ALA A 56 -6.09 3.86 -3.13
CA ALA A 56 -5.62 4.33 -4.42
C ALA A 56 -4.70 3.30 -5.08
N GLN A 57 -4.42 3.52 -6.36
CA GLN A 57 -3.37 2.86 -7.12
C GLN A 57 -2.43 3.89 -7.73
N GLY A 58 -1.17 3.53 -7.93
CA GLY A 58 -0.20 4.45 -8.50
C GLY A 58 1.09 3.81 -8.98
N GLU A 59 1.96 4.63 -9.54
CA GLU A 59 3.26 4.23 -10.06
C GLU A 59 4.37 4.92 -9.27
N VAL A 60 5.46 4.20 -8.99
CA VAL A 60 6.64 4.78 -8.36
C VAL A 60 7.30 5.76 -9.33
N VAL A 61 7.57 6.97 -8.84
CA VAL A 61 8.25 8.02 -9.58
C VAL A 61 9.43 8.55 -8.76
N LEU A 62 10.42 9.13 -9.44
CA LEU A 62 11.50 9.87 -8.78
C LEU A 62 11.16 11.36 -8.80
N VAL A 63 11.15 11.99 -7.62
CA VAL A 63 10.92 13.43 -7.46
C VAL A 63 11.99 13.99 -6.53
N ASN A 64 12.80 14.93 -7.01
CA ASN A 64 13.90 15.53 -6.26
C ASN A 64 14.82 14.48 -5.59
N ASP A 65 15.23 13.48 -6.37
CA ASP A 65 16.05 12.34 -5.92
C ASP A 65 15.44 11.50 -4.77
N ARG A 66 14.11 11.61 -4.58
CA ARG A 66 13.35 10.80 -3.62
C ARG A 66 12.29 9.99 -4.34
N TYR A 67 11.97 8.82 -3.77
CA TYR A 67 10.81 8.07 -4.21
C TYR A 67 9.53 8.83 -3.91
N GLY A 68 8.64 8.89 -4.89
CA GLY A 68 7.27 9.34 -4.77
C GLY A 68 6.34 8.34 -5.46
N VAL A 69 5.04 8.58 -5.36
CA VAL A 69 4.02 7.80 -6.09
C VAL A 69 3.08 8.74 -6.81
N ARG A 70 2.93 8.53 -8.12
CA ARG A 70 1.92 9.19 -8.93
C ARG A 70 0.65 8.36 -8.91
N LEU A 71 -0.42 8.92 -8.36
CA LEU A 71 -1.72 8.26 -8.32
C LEU A 71 -2.29 8.10 -9.74
N THR A 72 -2.68 6.88 -10.10
CA THR A 72 -3.35 6.56 -11.36
C THR A 72 -4.85 6.38 -11.17
N GLN A 73 -5.28 5.88 -10.00
CA GLN A 73 -6.69 5.75 -9.61
C GLN A 73 -6.86 6.04 -8.12
N VAL A 74 -7.98 6.65 -7.73
CA VAL A 74 -8.27 7.00 -6.32
C VAL A 74 -9.75 6.79 -6.04
N ILE A 75 -10.08 6.08 -4.96
CA ILE A 75 -11.48 5.89 -4.56
C ILE A 75 -12.07 7.20 -4.01
N SER A 76 -13.40 7.31 -3.92
CA SER A 76 -14.06 8.53 -3.46
C SER A 76 -13.67 8.88 -2.01
N ALA A 77 -13.70 10.16 -1.65
CA ALA A 77 -13.41 10.59 -0.28
C ALA A 77 -14.37 9.96 0.75
N ALA A 78 -15.63 9.76 0.38
CA ALA A 78 -16.62 9.12 1.23
C ALA A 78 -16.27 7.64 1.48
N ASP A 79 -15.78 6.94 0.47
CA ASP A 79 -15.40 5.53 0.59
C ASP A 79 -14.09 5.34 1.35
N ARG A 80 -13.14 6.29 1.24
CA ARG A 80 -11.95 6.28 2.11
C ARG A 80 -12.33 6.33 3.58
N ILE A 81 -13.19 7.27 3.98
CA ILE A 81 -13.59 7.44 5.39
C ILE A 81 -14.34 6.23 5.93
N LYS A 82 -15.14 5.54 5.10
CA LYS A 82 -15.83 4.30 5.51
C LYS A 82 -14.89 3.15 5.82
N ASN A 83 -13.69 3.16 5.25
CA ASN A 83 -12.72 2.08 5.32
C ASN A 83 -11.55 2.36 6.29
N LEU A 84 -11.62 3.46 7.04
CA LEU A 84 -10.65 3.85 8.07
C LEU A 84 -10.98 3.31 9.46
#